data_AF-C7C1Y0-F1
#
_entry.id   AF-C7C1Y0-F1
#
_cell.length_a   1.000
_cell.length_b   1.000
_cell.length_c   1.000
_cell.angle_alpha   90.00
_cell.angle_beta   90.00
_cell.angle_gamma   90.00
#
_symmetry.space_group_name_H-M   'P 1'
#
loop_
_entity.id
_entity.type
_entity.pdbx_description
1 polymer ?
#
loop_
_entity_poly.entity_id
_entity_poly.type
_entity_poly.pdbx_seq_one_letter_code
_entity_poly.pdbx_strand_id
1 'polypeptide(L)'
;RHPDENHEAVHRWLLERNTRLYGVSYAIDKLGDIYLVGKLPLAAVTPDELDRILGTVLENADGSFNTLLEMGFASAIRKEYEWRVARGESTRNLEAFSHLTQRPSA
;
A
#
# COMPACT_ATOMS: atom_id res chain seq x y z
N ARG A 1 3.58 -3.11 5.92
CA ARG A 1 2.78 -3.73 7.00
C ARG A 1 2.11 -4.99 6.45
N HIS A 2 2.04 -6.05 7.26
CA HIS A 2 1.29 -7.26 6.96
C HIS A 2 -0.19 -6.95 6.80
N PRO A 3 -0.83 -7.32 5.67
CA PRO A 3 -2.28 -7.22 5.50
C PRO A 3 -3.01 -7.92 6.65
N ASP A 4 -4.10 -7.34 7.16
CA ASP A 4 -4.91 -7.96 8.21
C ASP A 4 -5.88 -9.00 7.62
N GLU A 5 -6.23 -8.87 6.33
CA GLU A 5 -7.14 -9.75 5.61
C GLU A 5 -6.80 -9.86 4.11
N ASN A 6 -7.48 -10.78 3.41
CA ASN A 6 -7.44 -10.93 1.95
C ASN A 6 -6.04 -11.10 1.34
N HIS A 7 -5.16 -11.84 2.01
CA HIS A 7 -3.75 -12.03 1.62
C HIS A 7 -3.58 -12.51 0.18
N GLU A 8 -4.42 -13.44 -0.31
CA GLU A 8 -4.28 -13.97 -1.67
C GLU A 8 -4.45 -12.87 -2.73
N ALA A 9 -5.49 -12.04 -2.60
CA ALA A 9 -5.75 -10.95 -3.54
C ALA A 9 -4.65 -9.89 -3.45
N VAL A 10 -4.21 -9.55 -2.23
CA VAL A 10 -3.09 -8.62 -2.04
C VAL A 10 -1.83 -9.15 -2.70
N HIS A 11 -1.45 -10.40 -2.45
CA HIS A 11 -0.22 -10.99 -3.02
C HIS A 11 -0.30 -11.09 -4.54
N ARG A 12 -1.45 -11.50 -5.10
CA ARG A 12 -1.67 -11.52 -6.55
C ARG A 12 -1.49 -10.13 -7.14
N TRP A 13 -2.10 -9.12 -6.53
CA TRP A 13 -2.00 -7.74 -7.00
C TRP A 13 -0.54 -7.25 -6.99
N LEU A 14 0.22 -7.53 -5.93
CA LEU A 14 1.65 -7.18 -5.85
C LEU A 14 2.45 -7.84 -6.99
N LEU A 15 2.19 -9.13 -7.25
CA LEU A 15 2.86 -9.89 -8.32
C LEU A 15 2.50 -9.36 -9.72
N GLU A 16 1.23 -9.04 -9.96
CA GLU A 16 0.79 -8.44 -11.22
C GLU A 16 1.43 -7.06 -11.43
N ARG A 17 1.53 -6.25 -10.37
CA ARG A 17 2.14 -4.91 -10.43
C ARG A 17 3.63 -4.97 -10.73
N ASN A 18 4.35 -5.98 -10.23
CA ASN A 18 5.77 -6.20 -10.50
C ASN A 18 6.11 -6.27 -12.00
N THR A 19 5.16 -6.67 -12.86
CA THR A 19 5.36 -6.71 -14.32
C THR A 19 5.59 -5.35 -14.96
N ARG A 20 5.28 -4.25 -14.24
CA ARG A 20 5.36 -2.88 -14.73
C ARG A 20 6.40 -2.03 -13.98
N LEU A 21 7.06 -2.58 -12.96
CA LEU A 21 8.01 -1.85 -12.15
C LEU A 21 9.40 -1.81 -12.78
N TYR A 22 10.11 -0.71 -12.53
CA TYR A 22 11.48 -0.52 -12.97
C TYR A 22 12.44 -0.53 -11.78
N GLY A 23 13.50 -1.34 -11.85
CA GLY A 23 14.59 -1.38 -10.86
C GLY A 23 14.25 -1.92 -9.46
N VAL A 24 12.96 -1.99 -9.11
CA VAL A 24 12.45 -2.53 -7.84
C VAL A 24 11.28 -3.49 -8.06
N SER A 25 10.97 -4.27 -7.04
CA SER A 25 9.80 -5.13 -7.01
C SER A 25 9.22 -5.20 -5.61
N TYR A 26 7.91 -5.42 -5.53
CA TYR A 26 7.26 -5.79 -4.28
C TYR A 26 7.78 -7.13 -3.79
N ALA A 27 8.07 -7.19 -2.50
CA ALA A 27 8.47 -8.37 -1.77
C ALA A 27 7.73 -8.45 -0.43
N ILE A 28 7.67 -9.66 0.12
CA ILE A 28 7.06 -9.93 1.41
C ILE A 28 8.11 -10.61 2.29
N ASP A 29 8.27 -10.15 3.52
CA ASP A 29 9.19 -10.76 4.48
C ASP A 29 8.56 -11.95 5.24
N LYS A 30 9.26 -12.46 6.26
CA LYS A 30 8.76 -13.58 7.07
C LYS A 30 7.58 -13.21 7.97
N LEU A 31 7.46 -11.95 8.35
CA LEU A 31 6.34 -11.43 9.14
C LEU A 31 5.14 -11.08 8.26
N GLY A 32 5.33 -11.14 6.94
CA GLY A 32 4.31 -10.82 5.95
C GLY A 32 4.25 -9.33 5.62
N ASP A 33 5.23 -8.54 6.06
CA ASP A 33 5.34 -7.13 5.75
C ASP A 33 5.72 -6.93 4.28
N ILE A 34 5.04 -6.00 3.62
CA ILE A 34 5.27 -5.64 2.22
C ILE A 34 6.37 -4.58 2.12
N TYR A 35 7.31 -4.79 1.21
CA TYR A 35 8.45 -3.91 0.90
C TYR A 35 8.59 -3.69 -0.60
N LEU A 36 9.23 -2.57 -0.99
CA LEU A 36 9.84 -2.40 -2.30
C LEU A 36 11.33 -2.68 -2.20
N VAL A 37 11.84 -3.61 -3.02
CA VAL A 37 13.24 -4.05 -2.97
C VAL A 37 13.84 -3.99 -4.37
N GLY A 38 15.05 -3.43 -4.47
CA GLY A 38 15.85 -3.42 -5.68
C GLY A 38 17.26 -3.97 -5.42
N LYS A 39 17.87 -4.57 -6.44
CA LYS A 39 19.28 -4.98 -6.43
C LYS A 39 19.93 -4.47 -7.69
N LEU A 40 21.02 -3.73 -7.53
CA LEU A 40 21.68 -3.02 -8.62
C LEU A 40 23.18 -3.33 -8.60
N PRO A 41 23.83 -3.49 -9.77
CA PRO A 41 25.28 -3.51 -9.83
C PRO A 41 25.82 -2.13 -9.45
N LEU A 42 26.99 -2.08 -8.80
CA LEU A 42 27.61 -0.81 -8.38
C LEU A 42 27.80 0.17 -9.54
N ALA A 43 28.10 -0.33 -10.74
CA ALA A 43 28.25 0.49 -11.94
C ALA A 43 26.97 1.24 -12.37
N ALA A 44 25.79 0.76 -11.95
CA ALA A 44 24.51 1.42 -12.20
C ALA A 44 24.18 2.48 -11.14
N VAL A 45 25.03 2.69 -10.12
CA VAL A 45 24.82 3.71 -9.08
C VAL A 45 25.27 5.08 -9.62
N THR A 46 24.50 5.61 -10.55
CA THR A 46 24.67 6.95 -11.13
C THR A 46 23.53 7.86 -10.67
N PRO A 47 23.71 9.19 -10.67
CA PRO A 47 22.63 10.11 -10.28
C PRO A 47 21.32 9.88 -11.07
N ASP A 48 21.41 9.72 -12.39
CA ASP A 48 20.23 9.55 -13.25
C ASP A 48 19.49 8.23 -12.98
N GLU A 49 20.22 7.15 -12.71
CA GLU A 49 19.62 5.84 -12.44
C GLU A 49 19.00 5.80 -11.04
N LEU A 50 19.66 6.42 -10.06
CA LEU A 50 19.10 6.57 -8.72
C LEU A 50 17.83 7.42 -8.74
N ASP A 51 17.79 8.51 -9.51
CA ASP A 51 16.60 9.35 -9.65
C ASP A 51 15.41 8.55 -10.18
N ARG A 52 15.59 7.76 -11.24
CA ARG A 52 14.53 6.89 -11.79
C ARG A 52 14.02 5.85 -10.79
N ILE A 53 14.93 5.22 -10.06
CA ILE A 53 14.58 4.19 -9.08
C ILE A 53 13.84 4.81 -7.89
N LEU A 54 14.33 5.93 -7.37
CA LEU A 54 13.66 6.65 -6.28
C LEU A 54 12.31 7.19 -6.72
N GLY A 55 12.17 7.66 -7.96
CA GLY A 55 10.88 8.03 -8.55
C GLY A 55 9.90 6.86 -8.58
N THR A 56 10.37 5.68 -9.01
CA THR A 56 9.55 4.44 -8.99
C THR A 56 9.14 4.06 -7.57
N VAL A 57 10.04 4.20 -6.58
CA VAL A 57 9.75 3.96 -5.17
C VAL A 57 8.69 4.92 -4.66
N LEU A 58 8.83 6.22 -4.90
CA LEU A 58 7.88 7.24 -4.47
C LEU A 58 6.48 6.98 -5.04
N GLU A 59 6.39 6.75 -6.35
CA GLU A 59 5.11 6.50 -7.02
C GLU A 59 4.41 5.25 -6.47
N ASN A 60 5.16 4.17 -6.19
CA ASN A 60 4.58 2.90 -5.75
C ASN A 60 4.45 2.75 -4.23
N ALA A 61 5.10 3.62 -3.46
CA ALA A 61 4.85 3.77 -2.03
C ALA A 61 3.57 4.57 -1.79
N ASP A 62 3.38 5.69 -2.49
CA ASP A 62 2.22 6.59 -2.27
C ASP A 62 1.01 6.18 -3.10
N GLY A 63 1.18 5.94 -4.41
CA GLY A 63 0.08 5.68 -5.34
C GLY A 63 -0.63 4.34 -5.10
N SER A 64 0.11 3.33 -4.64
CA SER A 64 -0.42 1.98 -4.38
C SER A 64 -0.98 1.82 -2.96
N PHE A 65 -0.75 2.79 -2.06
CA PHE A 65 -1.05 2.67 -0.64
C PHE A 65 -2.54 2.47 -0.36
N ASN A 66 -3.40 3.34 -0.92
CA ASN A 66 -4.84 3.25 -0.68
C ASN A 66 -5.44 1.97 -1.23
N THR A 67 -4.98 1.51 -2.41
CA THR A 67 -5.44 0.25 -3.00
C THR A 67 -5.10 -0.94 -2.08
N LEU A 68 -3.87 -0.99 -1.56
CA LEU A 68 -3.45 -2.04 -0.63
C LEU A 68 -4.20 -1.97 0.71
N LEU A 69 -4.47 -0.76 1.21
CA LEU A 69 -5.27 -0.56 2.42
C LEU A 69 -6.71 -1.03 2.24
N GLU A 70 -7.36 -0.69 1.14
CA GLU A 70 -8.72 -1.14 0.83
C GLU A 70 -8.80 -2.66 0.69
N MET A 71 -7.81 -3.28 0.03
CA MET A 71 -7.82 -4.72 -0.17
C MET A 71 -7.52 -5.50 1.12
N GLY A 72 -6.55 -5.03 1.91
CA GLY A 72 -5.96 -5.80 3.01
C GLY A 72 -6.30 -5.34 4.42
N PHE A 73 -7.01 -4.21 4.58
CA PHE A 73 -7.26 -3.58 5.88
C PHE A 73 -8.67 -2.97 6.01
N ALA A 74 -9.62 -3.31 5.14
CA ALA A 74 -10.95 -2.71 5.13
C ALA A 74 -11.68 -2.83 6.49
N SER A 75 -11.60 -4.00 7.11
CA SER A 75 -12.18 -4.25 8.44
C SER A 75 -11.54 -3.40 9.53
N ALA A 76 -10.23 -3.22 9.50
CA ALA A 76 -9.50 -2.38 10.45
C ALA A 76 -9.85 -0.89 10.26
N ILE A 77 -9.97 -0.44 9.01
CA ILE A 77 -10.38 0.93 8.67
C ILE A 77 -11.80 1.22 9.19
N ARG A 78 -12.74 0.29 9.03
CA ARG A 78 -14.10 0.42 9.58
C ARG A 78 -14.09 0.55 11.11
N LYS A 79 -13.35 -0.31 11.81
CA LYS A 79 -13.23 -0.27 13.28
C LYS A 79 -12.60 1.03 13.78
N GLU A 80 -11.52 1.48 13.12
CA GLU A 80 -10.86 2.76 13.45
C GLU A 80 -11.81 3.94 13.24
N TYR A 81 -12.59 3.93 12.15
CA TYR A 81 -13.59 4.96 11.89
C TYR A 81 -14.65 5.00 13.00
N GLU A 82 -15.26 3.86 13.35
CA GLU A 82 -16.26 3.77 14.42
C GLU A 82 -15.71 4.25 15.76
N TRP A 83 -14.47 3.87 16.09
CA TRP A 83 -13.79 4.31 17.31
C TRP A 83 -13.59 5.83 17.35
N ARG A 84 -13.19 6.45 16.23
CA ARG A 84 -13.00 7.91 16.15
C ARG A 84 -14.32 8.65 16.28
N VAL A 85 -15.35 8.21 15.57
CA VAL A 85 -16.69 8.81 15.63
C VAL A 85 -17.25 8.74 17.05
N ALA A 86 -17.13 7.59 17.73
CA ALA A 86 -17.62 7.43 19.10
C ALA A 86 -16.94 8.35 20.12
N ARG A 87 -15.74 8.87 19.82
CA ARG A 87 -14.93 9.71 20.71
C ARG A 87 -14.85 11.17 20.28
N GLY A 88 -15.46 11.54 19.15
CA GLY A 88 -15.36 12.88 18.58
C GLY A 88 -13.99 13.22 18.02
N GLU A 89 -13.18 12.20 17.67
CA GLU A 89 -11.86 12.37 17.07
C GLU A 89 -11.96 12.67 15.56
N SER A 90 -10.95 13.35 15.01
CA SER A 90 -10.93 13.71 13.58
C SER A 90 -10.80 12.49 12.66
N THR A 91 -11.66 12.40 11.64
CA THR A 91 -11.66 11.33 10.62
C THR A 91 -11.03 11.74 9.29
N ARG A 92 -10.35 12.90 9.22
CA ARG A 92 -9.82 13.47 7.96
C ARG A 92 -8.97 12.48 7.15
N ASN A 93 -8.09 11.72 7.80
CA ASN A 93 -7.22 10.75 7.13
C ASN A 93 -7.97 9.50 6.63
N LEU A 94 -9.22 9.32 7.05
CA LEU A 94 -10.09 8.22 6.61
C LEU A 94 -11.06 8.66 5.50
N GLU A 95 -11.07 9.93 5.09
CA GLU A 95 -11.97 10.44 4.04
C GLU A 95 -11.78 9.72 2.71
N ALA A 96 -10.53 9.35 2.37
CA ALA A 96 -10.20 8.54 1.20
C ALA A 96 -10.92 7.19 1.19
N PHE A 97 -11.28 6.66 2.37
CA PHE A 97 -11.97 5.38 2.55
C PHE A 97 -13.45 5.55 2.91
N SER A 98 -14.04 6.70 2.63
CA SER A 98 -15.46 6.99 2.93
C SER A 98 -16.42 5.95 2.34
N HIS A 99 -16.11 5.36 1.19
CA HIS A 99 -16.88 4.28 0.58
C HIS A 99 -16.86 2.97 1.40
N LEU A 100 -15.86 2.77 2.26
CA LEU A 100 -15.81 1.65 3.21
C LEU A 100 -16.61 1.94 4.49
N THR A 101 -16.90 3.20 4.82
CA THR A 101 -17.50 3.58 6.11
C THR A 101 -18.94 4.06 5.98
N GLN A 102 -19.36 4.54 4.82
CA GLN A 102 -20.76 4.86 4.52
C GLN A 102 -21.56 3.56 4.35
N ARG A 103 -22.69 3.43 5.06
CA ARG A 103 -23.65 2.34 4.81
C ARG A 103 -24.23 2.51 3.40
N PRO A 104 -24.46 1.43 2.63
CA PRO A 104 -25.23 1.53 1.40
C PRO A 104 -26.58 2.17 1.73
N SER A 105 -26.94 3.25 1.02
CA SER A 105 -28.30 3.75 1.05
C SER A 105 -29.22 2.61 0.58
N ALA A 106 -30.12 2.19 1.46
CA ALA A 106 -31.16 1.21 1.16
C ALA A 106 -32.15 1.76 0.13
#